data_AF-A0A662MEQ6-F1
#
_entry.id   AF-A0A662MEQ6-F1
#
_cell.length_a   1.000
_cell.length_b   1.000
_cell.length_c   1.000
_cell.angle_alpha   90.00
_cell.angle_beta   90.00
_cell.angle_gamma   90.00
#
_symmetry.space_group_name_H-M   'P 1'
#
loop_
_entity.id
_entity.type
_entity.pdbx_description
1 polymer ?
#
loop_
_entity_poly.entity_id
_entity_poly.type
_entity_poly.pdbx_seq_one_letter_code
_entity_poly.pdbx_strand_id
1 'polypeptide(L)'
;TVRVLVPVLISAVMLYGLLNARFLRRTRITIPFPEGEKERVRLALISDLHLGLLVGKRRLDAVAGSLKEYRPDLIIIAGDLLDTHPRNLERFEPFVRELCSTAPVLAVSGNHEFYNGYRESLEWMSSMGMTLLENRWVRDERTGLVLIGIGDPTSFGDIGRYREKLHELVESSPGGNGRILVSHQPLFFSEVAGKGVNLMLSGHTHAGQIWPFNLVTRAIFAEGDRGLHEMNGSHLYVCQGTGTWGPPMRVGTYSELVLMDLVRKD
;
A
#
# COMPACT_ATOMS: atom_id res chain seq x y z
N THR A 1 -43.21 -8.26 -9.97
CA THR A 1 -42.80 -9.67 -9.81
C THR A 1 -41.40 -9.74 -9.24
N VAL A 2 -41.18 -10.37 -8.09
CA VAL A 2 -39.84 -10.49 -7.44
C VAL A 2 -38.78 -11.05 -8.40
N ARG A 3 -39.20 -11.91 -9.34
CA ARG A 3 -38.36 -12.50 -10.41
C ARG A 3 -37.66 -11.49 -11.32
N VAL A 4 -38.19 -10.27 -11.46
CA VAL A 4 -37.59 -9.20 -12.28
C VAL A 4 -36.79 -8.21 -11.42
N LEU A 5 -37.24 -7.96 -10.19
CA LEU A 5 -36.61 -6.99 -9.29
C LEU A 5 -35.21 -7.42 -8.83
N VAL A 6 -35.03 -8.71 -8.53
CA VAL A 6 -33.72 -9.22 -8.05
C VAL A 6 -32.63 -9.10 -9.12
N PRO A 7 -32.83 -9.57 -10.38
CA PRO A 7 -31.82 -9.37 -11.43
C PRO A 7 -31.51 -7.91 -11.74
N VAL A 8 -32.52 -7.03 -11.71
CA VAL A 8 -32.34 -5.59 -11.91
C VAL A 8 -31.48 -4.99 -10.80
N LEU A 9 -31.74 -5.35 -9.54
CA LEU A 9 -30.93 -4.88 -8.41
C LEU A 9 -29.48 -5.39 -8.50
N ILE A 10 -29.28 -6.67 -8.81
CA ILE A 10 -27.93 -7.24 -8.98
C ILE A 10 -27.19 -6.50 -10.10
N SER A 11 -27.85 -6.29 -11.24
CA SER A 11 -27.26 -5.57 -12.37
C SER A 11 -26.93 -4.12 -12.03
N ALA A 12 -27.79 -3.44 -11.25
CA ALA A 12 -27.53 -2.08 -10.76
C ALA A 12 -26.34 -2.04 -9.79
N VAL A 13 -26.23 -2.99 -8.87
CA VAL A 13 -25.09 -3.11 -7.95
C VAL A 13 -23.80 -3.42 -8.71
N MET A 14 -23.86 -4.30 -9.72
CA MET A 14 -22.70 -4.61 -10.55
C MET A 14 -22.25 -3.40 -11.37
N LEU A 15 -23.19 -2.71 -12.02
CA LEU A 15 -22.90 -1.50 -12.78
C LEU A 15 -22.33 -0.40 -11.87
N TYR A 16 -22.93 -0.19 -10.69
CA TYR A 16 -22.38 0.70 -9.68
C TYR A 16 -20.95 0.33 -9.32
N GLY A 17 -20.70 -0.96 -9.04
CA GLY A 17 -19.37 -1.47 -8.70
C GLY A 17 -18.34 -1.19 -9.79
N LEU A 18 -18.68 -1.47 -11.05
CA LEU A 18 -17.83 -1.20 -12.21
C LEU A 18 -17.55 0.29 -12.39
N LEU A 19 -18.57 1.14 -12.26
CA LEU A 19 -18.41 2.59 -12.40
C LEU A 19 -17.57 3.17 -11.26
N ASN A 20 -17.88 2.81 -10.01
CA ASN A 20 -17.17 3.26 -8.83
C ASN A 20 -15.69 2.85 -8.88
N ALA A 21 -15.38 1.63 -9.33
CA ALA A 21 -14.02 1.16 -9.49
C ALA A 21 -13.19 1.96 -10.48
N ARG A 22 -13.78 2.77 -11.38
CA ARG A 22 -13.03 3.59 -12.33
C ARG A 22 -12.45 4.85 -11.70
N PHE A 23 -13.02 5.31 -10.59
CA PHE A 23 -12.61 6.55 -9.94
C PHE A 23 -11.53 6.28 -8.89
N LEU A 24 -10.46 7.05 -8.94
CA LEU A 24 -9.43 7.07 -7.92
C LEU A 24 -9.78 8.13 -6.89
N ARG A 25 -9.96 7.72 -5.63
CA ARG A 25 -10.14 8.65 -4.52
C ARG A 25 -8.78 9.07 -3.97
N ARG A 26 -8.59 10.38 -3.76
CA ARG A 26 -7.45 10.94 -3.03
C ARG A 26 -7.84 11.06 -1.57
N THR A 27 -7.28 10.23 -0.71
CA THR A 27 -7.48 10.35 0.73
C THR A 27 -6.36 11.19 1.29
N ARG A 28 -6.69 12.38 1.81
CA ARG A 28 -5.72 13.26 2.49
C ARG A 28 -5.82 13.04 3.98
N ILE A 29 -4.70 12.76 4.63
CA ILE A 29 -4.64 12.55 6.08
C ILE A 29 -3.41 13.23 6.67
N THR A 30 -3.54 13.71 7.89
CA THR A 30 -2.43 14.25 8.67
C THR A 30 -2.23 13.37 9.88
N ILE A 31 -1.02 12.87 10.08
CA ILE A 31 -0.65 12.06 11.24
C ILE A 31 0.35 12.85 12.07
N PRO A 32 0.02 13.14 13.34
CA PRO A 32 0.99 13.67 14.28
C PRO A 32 2.16 12.70 14.45
N PHE A 33 3.36 13.15 14.14
CA PHE A 33 4.53 12.31 14.00
C PHE A 33 5.62 12.74 14.99
N PRO A 34 6.13 11.81 15.82
CA PRO A 34 6.86 12.20 17.03
C PRO A 34 8.29 12.72 16.80
N GLU A 35 8.95 12.41 15.68
CA GLU A 35 10.18 13.08 15.23
C GLU A 35 10.27 13.08 13.69
N GLY A 36 10.92 14.11 13.18
CA GLY A 36 11.42 14.23 11.81
C GLY A 36 12.31 15.46 11.75
N GLU A 37 13.33 15.45 10.89
CA GLU A 37 14.19 16.63 10.69
C GLU A 37 13.41 17.81 10.12
N LYS A 38 12.29 17.50 9.45
CA LYS A 38 11.33 18.46 8.93
C LYS A 38 10.12 18.60 9.85
N GLU A 39 9.58 19.82 9.92
CA GLU A 39 8.28 20.07 10.55
C GLU A 39 7.14 19.30 9.89
N ARG A 40 7.26 19.05 8.58
CA ARG A 40 6.31 18.28 7.79
C ARG A 40 7.02 17.42 6.75
N VAL A 41 6.63 16.15 6.65
CA VAL A 41 7.03 15.24 5.58
C VAL A 41 5.79 14.79 4.82
N ARG A 42 5.80 14.96 3.50
CA ARG A 42 4.72 14.52 2.61
C ARG A 42 5.01 13.12 2.08
N LEU A 43 4.17 12.17 2.43
CA LEU A 43 4.24 10.79 1.97
C LEU A 43 3.05 10.50 1.07
N ALA A 44 3.29 9.88 -0.09
CA ALA A 44 2.23 9.28 -0.88
C ALA A 44 2.30 7.76 -0.77
N LEU A 45 1.18 7.12 -0.41
CA LEU A 45 1.09 5.66 -0.31
C LEU A 45 0.25 5.10 -1.47
N ILE A 46 0.88 4.20 -2.21
CA ILE A 46 0.31 3.36 -3.25
C ILE A 46 0.37 1.91 -2.74
N SER A 47 -0.68 1.14 -3.00
CA SER A 47 -0.67 -0.31 -2.79
C SER A 47 -1.64 -0.94 -3.78
N ASP A 48 -1.43 -2.18 -4.17
CA ASP A 48 -2.36 -2.92 -5.03
C ASP A 48 -2.70 -2.18 -6.33
N LEU A 49 -1.70 -1.57 -6.98
CA LEU A 49 -1.91 -0.89 -8.26
C LEU A 49 -2.16 -1.90 -9.39
N HIS A 50 -1.60 -3.11 -9.25
CA HIS A 50 -1.81 -4.25 -10.15
C HIS A 50 -1.51 -3.91 -11.61
N LEU A 51 -0.26 -3.52 -11.89
CA LEU A 51 0.29 -3.36 -13.25
C LEU A 51 0.19 -4.68 -14.01
N GLY A 52 -0.85 -4.78 -14.83
CA GLY A 52 -1.22 -6.01 -15.50
C GLY A 52 -2.35 -5.76 -16.49
N LEU A 53 -3.22 -6.75 -16.70
CA LEU A 53 -4.26 -6.69 -17.73
C LEU A 53 -5.31 -5.60 -17.47
N LEU A 54 -5.66 -5.37 -16.20
CA LEU A 54 -6.84 -4.60 -15.81
C LEU A 54 -6.60 -3.10 -15.64
N VAL A 55 -5.41 -2.71 -15.18
CA VAL A 55 -5.09 -1.29 -14.96
C VAL A 55 -4.92 -0.57 -16.30
N GLY A 56 -5.67 0.51 -16.46
CA GLY A 56 -5.67 1.31 -17.69
C GLY A 56 -5.00 2.67 -17.51
N LYS A 57 -4.62 3.28 -18.64
CA LYS A 57 -3.96 4.60 -18.71
C LYS A 57 -4.62 5.67 -17.84
N ARG A 58 -5.97 5.76 -17.82
CA ARG A 58 -6.70 6.74 -17.02
C ARG A 58 -6.38 6.67 -15.52
N ARG A 59 -6.14 5.47 -14.99
CA ARG A 59 -5.76 5.30 -13.58
C ARG A 59 -4.33 5.79 -13.34
N LEU A 60 -3.41 5.39 -14.21
CA LEU A 60 -2.01 5.78 -14.15
C LEU A 60 -1.87 7.31 -14.25
N ASP A 61 -2.55 7.94 -15.20
CA ASP A 61 -2.60 9.39 -15.36
C ASP A 61 -3.17 10.08 -14.10
N ALA A 62 -4.22 9.50 -13.49
CA ALA A 62 -4.81 10.05 -12.27
C ALA A 62 -3.85 9.94 -11.07
N VAL A 63 -3.10 8.84 -10.95
CA VAL A 63 -2.06 8.68 -9.92
C VAL A 63 -0.94 9.69 -10.15
N ALA A 64 -0.32 9.71 -11.34
CA ALA A 64 0.79 10.60 -11.67
C ALA A 64 0.41 12.07 -11.49
N GLY A 65 -0.75 12.48 -12.00
CA GLY A 65 -1.26 13.85 -11.84
C GLY A 65 -1.48 14.24 -10.38
N SER A 66 -2.01 13.31 -9.57
CA SER A 66 -2.22 13.55 -8.13
C SER A 66 -0.91 13.71 -7.37
N LEU A 67 0.10 12.91 -7.70
CA LEU A 67 1.43 12.99 -7.09
C LEU A 67 2.15 14.28 -7.48
N LYS A 68 2.06 14.68 -8.75
CA LYS A 68 2.62 15.94 -9.25
C LYS A 68 1.98 17.17 -8.58
N GLU A 69 0.67 17.14 -8.34
CA GLU A 69 -0.04 18.18 -7.58
C GLU A 69 0.39 18.19 -6.11
N TYR A 70 0.48 17.02 -5.49
CA TYR A 70 0.77 16.88 -4.05
C TYR A 70 2.23 17.20 -3.69
N ARG A 71 3.16 16.90 -4.61
CA ARG A 71 4.62 17.01 -4.43
C ARG A 71 5.10 16.27 -3.17
N PRO A 72 5.00 14.93 -3.13
CA PRO A 72 5.47 14.16 -1.99
C PRO A 72 6.99 14.29 -1.84
N ASP A 73 7.47 14.23 -0.59
CA ASP A 73 8.88 14.01 -0.28
C ASP A 73 9.27 12.56 -0.57
N LEU A 74 8.35 11.61 -0.35
CA LEU A 74 8.54 10.16 -0.54
C LEU A 74 7.28 9.51 -1.11
N ILE A 75 7.46 8.54 -2.01
CA ILE A 75 6.40 7.64 -2.46
C ILE A 75 6.68 6.25 -1.87
N ILE A 76 5.71 5.69 -1.17
CA ILE A 76 5.74 4.33 -0.64
C ILE A 76 4.82 3.44 -1.46
N ILE A 77 5.35 2.31 -1.93
CA ILE A 77 4.60 1.24 -2.57
C ILE A 77 4.54 0.06 -1.61
N ALA A 78 3.40 -0.14 -0.95
CA ALA A 78 3.21 -1.21 0.03
C ALA A 78 2.73 -2.51 -0.64
N GLY A 79 3.50 -3.02 -1.60
CA GLY A 79 3.24 -4.29 -2.30
C GLY A 79 2.16 -4.26 -3.39
N ASP A 80 2.10 -5.37 -4.14
CA ASP A 80 1.17 -5.62 -5.25
C ASP A 80 1.17 -4.51 -6.30
N LEU A 81 2.38 -4.11 -6.71
CA LEU A 81 2.57 -3.22 -7.84
C LEU A 81 2.35 -3.96 -9.15
N LEU A 82 2.80 -5.21 -9.25
CA LEU A 82 2.79 -6.04 -10.45
C LEU A 82 1.65 -7.07 -10.37
N ASP A 83 0.93 -7.26 -11.48
CA ASP A 83 -0.09 -8.31 -11.63
C ASP A 83 0.15 -9.17 -12.88
N THR A 84 1.39 -9.14 -13.38
CA THR A 84 1.86 -9.99 -14.48
C THR A 84 3.38 -10.14 -14.38
N HIS A 85 3.93 -11.16 -15.05
CA HIS A 85 5.37 -11.36 -15.12
C HIS A 85 6.07 -10.11 -15.69
N PRO A 86 7.23 -9.70 -15.13
CA PRO A 86 8.00 -8.53 -15.59
C PRO A 86 8.25 -8.39 -17.10
N ARG A 87 8.29 -9.50 -17.84
CA ARG A 87 8.45 -9.51 -19.31
C ARG A 87 7.30 -8.81 -20.06
N ASN A 88 6.16 -8.64 -19.40
CA ASN A 88 4.97 -8.00 -19.97
C ASN A 88 4.78 -6.54 -19.49
N LEU A 89 5.74 -5.97 -18.77
CA LEU A 89 5.62 -4.66 -18.13
C LEU A 89 6.20 -3.49 -18.92
N GLU A 90 6.79 -3.73 -20.09
CA GLU A 90 7.41 -2.70 -20.93
C GLU A 90 6.48 -1.48 -21.13
N ARG A 91 5.19 -1.72 -21.38
CA ARG A 91 4.18 -0.67 -21.56
C ARG A 91 3.94 0.23 -20.33
N PHE A 92 4.34 -0.21 -19.14
CA PHE A 92 4.16 0.51 -17.89
C PHE A 92 5.44 1.22 -17.42
N GLU A 93 6.60 0.90 -18.00
CA GLU A 93 7.86 1.55 -17.63
C GLU A 93 7.82 3.08 -17.69
N PRO A 94 7.21 3.74 -18.70
CA PRO A 94 7.15 5.20 -18.72
C PRO A 94 6.46 5.79 -17.49
N PHE A 95 5.35 5.18 -17.05
CA PHE A 95 4.64 5.59 -15.85
C PHE A 95 5.49 5.39 -14.60
N VAL A 96 6.16 4.24 -14.49
CA VAL A 96 7.00 3.95 -13.31
C VAL A 96 8.21 4.89 -13.23
N ARG A 97 8.86 5.17 -14.37
CA ARG A 97 9.94 6.16 -14.43
C ARG A 97 9.45 7.56 -14.07
N GLU A 98 8.22 7.93 -14.46
CA GLU A 98 7.61 9.19 -14.04
C GLU A 98 7.42 9.24 -12.51
N LEU A 99 6.96 8.15 -11.88
CA LEU A 99 6.88 8.07 -10.40
C LEU A 99 8.25 8.30 -9.76
N CYS A 100 9.28 7.57 -10.18
CA CYS A 100 10.64 7.69 -9.65
C CYS A 100 11.25 9.08 -9.89
N SER A 101 10.84 9.77 -10.96
CA SER A 101 11.26 11.16 -11.22
C SER A 101 10.53 12.19 -10.36
N THR A 102 9.34 11.85 -9.85
CA THR A 102 8.51 12.76 -9.04
C THR A 102 9.05 12.87 -7.61
N ALA A 103 9.42 11.74 -7.00
CA ALA A 103 10.03 11.66 -5.68
C ALA A 103 10.73 10.30 -5.52
N PRO A 104 11.65 10.13 -4.54
CA PRO A 104 12.16 8.81 -4.18
C PRO A 104 11.03 7.83 -3.92
N VAL A 105 11.10 6.66 -4.56
CA VAL A 105 10.12 5.58 -4.43
C VAL A 105 10.74 4.47 -3.60
N LEU A 106 10.08 4.08 -2.52
CA LEU A 106 10.44 2.91 -1.72
C LEU A 106 9.33 1.86 -1.78
N ALA A 107 9.70 0.59 -1.86
CA ALA A 107 8.73 -0.47 -2.10
C ALA A 107 9.05 -1.77 -1.36
N VAL A 108 8.03 -2.48 -0.90
CA VAL A 108 8.11 -3.88 -0.46
C VAL A 108 7.36 -4.76 -1.46
N SER A 109 7.65 -6.06 -1.48
CA SER A 109 6.85 -7.00 -2.26
C SER A 109 5.47 -7.21 -1.62
N GLY A 110 4.46 -7.45 -2.45
CA GLY A 110 3.22 -8.12 -2.09
C GLY A 110 3.24 -9.58 -2.52
N ASN A 111 2.10 -10.24 -2.38
CA ASN A 111 1.95 -11.64 -2.80
C ASN A 111 1.90 -11.79 -4.33
N HIS A 112 1.46 -10.77 -5.07
CA HIS A 112 1.42 -10.83 -6.53
C HIS A 112 2.82 -10.76 -7.16
N GLU A 113 3.78 -10.05 -6.58
CA GLU A 113 5.18 -10.15 -7.02
C GLU A 113 5.70 -11.59 -6.88
N PHE A 114 5.32 -12.29 -5.80
CA PHE A 114 5.69 -13.70 -5.62
C PHE A 114 5.06 -14.60 -6.69
N TYR A 115 3.77 -14.43 -6.98
CA TYR A 115 3.05 -15.23 -7.97
C TYR A 115 3.54 -15.02 -9.42
N ASN A 116 4.07 -13.83 -9.72
CA ASN A 116 4.48 -13.43 -11.07
C ASN A 116 5.98 -13.60 -11.37
N GLY A 117 6.72 -14.24 -10.46
CA GLY A 117 8.18 -14.39 -10.53
C GLY A 117 8.85 -13.44 -9.55
N TYR A 118 9.06 -13.93 -8.33
CA TYR A 118 9.48 -13.11 -7.20
C TYR A 118 10.78 -12.35 -7.46
N ARG A 119 11.84 -13.07 -7.85
CA ARG A 119 13.16 -12.50 -8.06
C ARG A 119 13.16 -11.51 -9.23
N GLU A 120 12.56 -11.89 -10.34
CA GLU A 120 12.45 -11.06 -11.53
C GLU A 120 11.63 -9.79 -11.27
N SER A 121 10.59 -9.89 -10.44
CA SER A 121 9.77 -8.75 -10.04
C SER A 121 10.56 -7.74 -9.24
N LEU A 122 11.33 -8.20 -8.24
CA LEU A 122 12.21 -7.33 -7.46
C LEU A 122 13.33 -6.73 -8.33
N GLU A 123 13.97 -7.54 -9.18
CA GLU A 123 15.00 -7.05 -10.11
C GLU A 123 14.45 -5.98 -11.06
N TRP A 124 13.24 -6.17 -11.58
CA TRP A 124 12.57 -5.19 -12.43
C TRP A 124 12.25 -3.90 -11.67
N MET A 125 11.65 -3.98 -10.48
CA MET A 125 11.34 -2.80 -9.65
C MET A 125 12.60 -2.00 -9.32
N SER A 126 13.69 -2.68 -8.95
CA SER A 126 15.00 -2.07 -8.70
C SER A 126 15.55 -1.41 -9.96
N SER A 127 15.46 -2.06 -11.13
CA SER A 127 15.93 -1.52 -12.41
C SER A 127 15.18 -0.26 -12.88
N MET A 128 13.95 -0.05 -12.38
CA MET A 128 13.17 1.16 -12.61
C MET A 128 13.56 2.33 -11.69
N GLY A 129 14.47 2.10 -10.73
CA GLY A 129 14.98 3.13 -9.82
C GLY A 129 14.30 3.17 -8.46
N MET A 130 13.55 2.12 -8.08
CA MET A 130 12.95 2.03 -6.74
C MET A 130 13.96 1.53 -5.70
N THR A 131 13.89 2.08 -4.50
CA THR A 131 14.57 1.51 -3.33
C THR A 131 13.71 0.40 -2.74
N LEU A 132 14.08 -0.85 -2.99
CA LEU A 132 13.39 -1.98 -2.35
C LEU A 132 13.67 -2.00 -0.85
N LEU A 133 12.65 -2.15 -0.02
CA LEU A 133 12.75 -2.36 1.43
C LEU A 133 12.54 -3.83 1.77
N GLU A 134 13.10 -4.72 0.96
CA GLU A 134 12.89 -6.15 1.09
C GLU A 134 13.71 -6.71 2.25
N ASN A 135 13.04 -6.90 3.40
CA ASN A 135 13.62 -7.40 4.65
C ASN A 135 14.82 -6.60 5.15
N ARG A 136 14.70 -5.26 5.09
CA ARG A 136 15.73 -4.33 5.53
C ARG A 136 15.13 -3.01 5.98
N TRP A 137 15.95 -2.19 6.63
CA TRP A 137 15.62 -0.80 6.93
C TRP A 137 16.61 0.15 6.25
N VAL A 138 16.16 1.38 6.00
CA VAL A 138 16.99 2.49 5.52
C VAL A 138 16.66 3.74 6.33
N ARG A 139 17.67 4.58 6.57
CA ARG A 139 17.45 5.95 7.06
C ARG A 139 17.39 6.86 5.84
N ASP A 140 16.31 7.60 5.70
CA ASP A 140 16.20 8.65 4.68
C ASP A 140 16.72 9.96 5.25
N GLU A 141 17.96 10.30 4.94
CA GLU A 141 18.65 11.53 5.41
C GLU A 141 17.94 12.82 5.00
N ARG A 142 17.00 12.79 4.06
CA ARG A 142 16.24 13.97 3.61
C ARG A 142 15.07 14.31 4.54
N THR A 143 14.58 13.33 5.27
CA THR A 143 13.41 13.45 6.15
C THR A 143 13.73 13.11 7.60
N GLY A 144 14.86 12.43 7.84
CA GLY A 144 15.24 11.88 9.15
C GLY A 144 14.49 10.59 9.50
N LEU A 145 13.63 10.10 8.61
CA LEU A 145 12.79 8.92 8.84
C LEU A 145 13.60 7.62 8.73
N VAL A 146 13.25 6.65 9.56
CA VAL A 146 13.72 5.27 9.42
C VAL A 146 12.61 4.45 8.78
N LEU A 147 12.83 4.00 7.56
CA LEU A 147 11.88 3.19 6.80
C LEU A 147 12.28 1.72 6.90
N ILE A 148 11.44 0.94 7.55
CA ILE A 148 11.62 -0.50 7.75
C ILE A 148 10.68 -1.19 6.77
N GLY A 149 11.17 -2.11 5.96
CA GLY A 149 10.31 -2.93 5.13
C GLY A 149 10.56 -4.42 5.33
N ILE A 150 9.48 -5.16 5.17
CA ILE A 150 9.45 -6.62 5.19
C ILE A 150 8.68 -7.09 3.96
N GLY A 151 9.19 -8.14 3.31
CA GLY A 151 8.49 -8.75 2.19
C GLY A 151 7.20 -9.42 2.61
N ASP A 152 6.33 -9.69 1.65
CA ASP A 152 5.07 -10.38 1.90
C ASP A 152 5.27 -11.75 2.60
N PRO A 153 4.42 -12.13 3.58
CA PRO A 153 4.49 -13.44 4.25
C PRO A 153 4.59 -14.65 3.30
N THR A 154 4.02 -14.56 2.09
CA THR A 154 4.11 -15.61 1.07
C THR A 154 5.57 -15.95 0.73
N SER A 155 6.47 -14.97 0.76
CA SER A 155 7.90 -15.18 0.46
C SER A 155 8.65 -15.99 1.53
N PHE A 156 8.09 -16.09 2.75
CA PHE A 156 8.70 -16.81 3.87
C PHE A 156 8.29 -18.28 3.93
N GLY A 157 7.14 -18.63 3.34
CA GLY A 157 6.54 -19.97 3.37
C GLY A 157 6.03 -20.40 4.75
N ASP A 158 6.35 -19.66 5.81
CA ASP A 158 5.89 -19.88 7.17
C ASP A 158 5.66 -18.53 7.86
N ILE A 159 4.52 -18.42 8.54
CA ILE A 159 4.12 -17.20 9.23
C ILE A 159 4.96 -16.94 10.49
N GLY A 160 5.48 -18.00 11.13
CA GLY A 160 6.40 -17.89 12.26
C GLY A 160 7.70 -17.21 11.86
N ARG A 161 8.32 -17.66 10.76
CA ARG A 161 9.53 -17.03 10.20
C ARG A 161 9.32 -15.57 9.78
N TYR A 162 8.17 -15.24 9.20
CA TYR A 162 7.81 -13.85 8.90
C TYR A 162 7.74 -13.01 10.18
N ARG A 163 7.04 -13.52 11.21
CA ARG A 163 6.91 -12.85 12.51
C ARG A 163 8.27 -12.65 13.18
N GLU A 164 9.14 -13.66 13.21
CA GLU A 164 10.50 -13.55 13.74
C GLU A 164 11.31 -12.48 13.01
N LYS A 165 11.26 -12.47 11.67
CA LYS A 165 11.98 -11.47 10.85
C LYS A 165 11.46 -10.06 11.08
N LEU A 166 10.15 -9.90 11.26
CA LEU A 166 9.54 -8.62 11.58
C LEU A 166 10.11 -8.04 12.89
N HIS A 167 10.16 -8.86 13.94
CA HIS A 167 10.75 -8.45 15.22
C HIS A 167 12.24 -8.14 15.09
N GLU A 168 13.01 -8.97 14.39
CA GLU A 168 14.44 -8.73 14.13
C GLU A 168 14.68 -7.36 13.44
N LEU A 169 13.88 -7.02 12.43
CA LEU A 169 13.98 -5.75 11.71
C LEU A 169 13.62 -4.56 12.59
N VAL A 170 12.60 -4.72 13.43
CA VAL A 170 12.21 -3.69 14.39
C VAL A 170 13.28 -3.50 15.46
N GLU A 171 13.90 -4.56 15.96
CA GLU A 171 14.93 -4.46 17.00
C GLU A 171 16.27 -3.93 16.45
N SER A 172 16.64 -4.31 15.22
CA SER A 172 17.93 -3.93 14.61
C SER A 172 17.94 -2.54 13.98
N SER A 173 16.78 -1.94 13.68
CA SER A 173 16.73 -0.59 13.11
C SER A 173 17.04 0.49 14.17
N PRO A 174 17.63 1.63 13.78
CA PRO A 174 17.94 2.71 14.72
C PRO A 174 16.71 3.12 15.52
N GLY A 175 16.86 3.16 16.85
CA GLY A 175 15.84 3.67 17.76
C GLY A 175 15.61 5.17 17.62
N GLY A 176 14.67 5.69 18.41
CA GLY A 176 14.19 7.07 18.33
C GLY A 176 12.79 7.15 17.75
N ASN A 177 12.23 8.36 17.72
CA ASN A 177 10.97 8.59 17.04
C ASN A 177 11.24 8.78 15.55
N GLY A 178 10.31 8.35 14.71
CA GLY A 178 10.38 8.52 13.27
C GLY A 178 10.45 7.23 12.45
N ARG A 179 10.06 6.10 13.04
CA ARG A 179 10.14 4.78 12.40
C ARG A 179 8.82 4.45 11.71
N ILE A 180 8.89 4.20 10.41
CA ILE A 180 7.76 3.77 9.58
C ILE A 180 8.04 2.35 9.12
N LEU A 181 7.14 1.44 9.46
CA LEU A 181 7.11 0.07 8.97
C LEU A 181 6.25 -0.01 7.71
N VAL A 182 6.77 -0.61 6.65
CA VAL A 182 6.03 -0.92 5.42
C VAL A 182 5.92 -2.43 5.32
N SER A 183 4.70 -2.94 5.30
CA SER A 183 4.41 -4.34 5.04
C SER A 183 3.15 -4.42 4.21
N HIS A 184 3.14 -5.27 3.18
CA HIS A 184 1.98 -5.38 2.29
C HIS A 184 0.71 -5.76 3.06
N GLN A 185 0.78 -6.76 3.93
CA GLN A 185 -0.36 -7.20 4.74
C GLN A 185 -0.35 -6.54 6.13
N PRO A 186 -1.51 -6.10 6.65
CA PRO A 186 -1.60 -5.49 7.97
C PRO A 186 -1.60 -6.55 9.08
N LEU A 187 -0.48 -7.25 9.25
CA LEU A 187 -0.31 -8.34 10.22
C LEU A 187 0.66 -7.94 11.34
N PHE A 188 0.36 -8.40 12.57
CA PHE A 188 1.19 -8.22 13.77
C PHE A 188 1.46 -6.75 14.13
N PHE A 189 0.60 -5.82 13.70
CA PHE A 189 0.65 -4.44 14.16
C PHE A 189 0.56 -4.39 15.68
N SER A 190 -0.26 -5.27 16.28
CA SER A 190 -0.38 -5.34 17.74
C SER A 190 0.92 -5.65 18.47
N GLU A 191 1.86 -6.31 17.80
CA GLU A 191 3.11 -6.75 18.40
C GLU A 191 4.25 -5.74 18.26
N VAL A 192 4.16 -4.82 17.31
CA VAL A 192 5.18 -3.80 17.02
C VAL A 192 4.76 -2.40 17.49
N ALA A 193 3.46 -2.17 17.67
CA ALA A 193 2.91 -0.94 18.22
C ALA A 193 3.38 -0.71 19.66
N GLY A 194 3.80 0.53 19.96
CA GLY A 194 4.43 0.88 21.23
C GLY A 194 5.88 0.39 21.39
N LYS A 195 6.45 -0.34 20.41
CA LYS A 195 7.85 -0.81 20.41
C LYS A 195 8.76 0.02 19.49
N GLY A 196 8.48 1.32 19.40
CA GLY A 196 9.23 2.27 18.59
C GLY A 196 8.77 2.40 17.14
N VAL A 197 7.89 1.52 16.62
CA VAL A 197 7.23 1.76 15.32
C VAL A 197 6.15 2.81 15.51
N ASN A 198 6.25 3.97 14.84
CA ASN A 198 5.28 5.05 15.00
C ASN A 198 4.13 4.95 13.98
N LEU A 199 4.41 4.39 12.81
CA LEU A 199 3.46 4.23 11.73
C LEU A 199 3.74 2.93 10.98
N MET A 200 2.72 2.13 10.75
CA MET A 200 2.73 0.99 9.84
C MET A 200 1.87 1.32 8.61
N LEU A 201 2.40 1.08 7.42
CA LEU A 201 1.72 1.29 6.14
C LEU A 201 1.52 -0.05 5.44
N SER A 202 0.26 -0.34 5.08
CA SER A 202 -0.15 -1.59 4.46
C SER A 202 -1.23 -1.41 3.39
N GLY A 203 -1.54 -2.48 2.66
CA GLY A 203 -2.64 -2.60 1.71
C GLY A 203 -3.22 -4.00 1.73
N HIS A 204 -3.19 -4.72 0.60
CA HIS A 204 -3.56 -6.14 0.43
C HIS A 204 -5.05 -6.46 0.56
N THR A 205 -5.71 -5.93 1.59
CA THR A 205 -7.07 -6.35 1.96
C THR A 205 -8.10 -5.93 0.91
N HIS A 206 -7.79 -4.90 0.10
CA HIS A 206 -8.72 -4.17 -0.75
C HIS A 206 -10.01 -3.74 -0.04
N ALA A 207 -10.03 -3.72 1.30
CA ALA A 207 -11.26 -3.56 2.07
C ALA A 207 -12.35 -4.60 1.71
N GLY A 208 -11.95 -5.77 1.21
CA GLY A 208 -12.82 -6.81 0.67
C GLY A 208 -13.49 -6.48 -0.65
N GLN A 209 -13.04 -5.42 -1.36
CA GLN A 209 -13.39 -4.96 -2.71
C GLN A 209 -14.89 -4.90 -3.10
N ILE A 210 -15.62 -6.02 -3.03
CA ILE A 210 -17.01 -6.21 -3.43
C ILE A 210 -17.81 -6.73 -2.24
N TRP A 211 -18.83 -5.99 -1.80
CA TRP A 211 -19.78 -6.49 -0.80
C TRP A 211 -20.38 -7.84 -1.23
N PRO A 212 -20.50 -8.83 -0.32
CA PRO A 212 -20.29 -8.74 1.14
C PRO A 212 -18.90 -9.14 1.64
N PHE A 213 -17.89 -9.32 0.77
CA PHE A 213 -16.55 -9.76 1.20
C PHE A 213 -15.85 -8.76 2.13
N ASN A 214 -16.28 -7.49 2.12
CA ASN A 214 -15.86 -6.50 3.11
C ASN A 214 -16.19 -6.89 4.56
N LEU A 215 -17.21 -7.72 4.81
CA LEU A 215 -17.49 -8.27 6.13
C LEU A 215 -16.48 -9.35 6.52
N VAL A 216 -16.06 -10.15 5.55
CA VAL A 216 -15.06 -11.22 5.75
C VAL A 216 -13.70 -10.61 6.04
N THR A 217 -13.26 -9.60 5.27
CA THR A 217 -11.97 -8.94 5.51
C THR A 217 -11.91 -8.28 6.88
N ARG A 218 -12.99 -7.63 7.32
CA ARG A 218 -13.08 -7.07 8.69
C ARG A 218 -12.95 -8.13 9.78
N ALA A 219 -13.45 -9.34 9.55
CA ALA A 219 -13.34 -10.42 10.51
C ALA A 219 -11.94 -11.05 10.56
N ILE A 220 -11.26 -11.14 9.40
CA ILE A 220 -9.93 -11.73 9.27
C ILE A 220 -8.84 -10.75 9.73
N PHE A 221 -8.91 -9.49 9.31
CA PHE A 221 -7.94 -8.44 9.64
C PHE A 221 -8.44 -7.61 10.83
N ALA A 222 -8.52 -8.24 12.01
CA ALA A 222 -9.07 -7.64 13.22
C ALA A 222 -8.31 -6.38 13.69
N GLU A 223 -7.02 -6.27 13.36
CA GLU A 223 -6.19 -5.09 13.66
C GLU A 223 -6.48 -3.90 12.73
N GLY A 224 -7.10 -4.15 11.57
CA GLY A 224 -7.51 -3.14 10.60
C GLY A 224 -7.57 -3.67 9.17
N ASP A 225 -8.72 -3.50 8.50
CA ASP A 225 -8.88 -3.87 7.08
C ASP A 225 -8.84 -2.67 6.13
N ARG A 226 -8.89 -1.43 6.63
CA ARG A 226 -8.80 -0.17 5.86
C ARG A 226 -8.63 1.05 6.76
N GLY A 227 -8.09 2.14 6.22
CA GLY A 227 -8.03 3.45 6.89
C GLY A 227 -7.03 3.48 8.05
N LEU A 228 -7.16 4.53 8.89
CA LEU A 228 -6.28 4.76 10.03
C LEU A 228 -6.78 4.06 11.30
N HIS A 229 -5.88 3.35 11.98
CA HIS A 229 -6.06 2.75 13.29
C HIS A 229 -4.93 3.21 14.22
N GLU A 230 -5.18 3.21 15.52
CA GLU A 230 -4.21 3.62 16.52
C GLU A 230 -4.14 2.59 17.63
N MET A 231 -2.93 2.27 18.08
CA MET A 231 -2.70 1.44 19.26
C MET A 231 -1.40 1.83 19.94
N ASN A 232 -1.42 2.04 21.26
CA ASN A 232 -0.23 2.38 22.06
C ASN A 232 0.56 3.58 21.52
N GLY A 233 -0.11 4.58 20.94
CA GLY A 233 0.52 5.77 20.33
C GLY A 233 1.18 5.52 18.97
N SER A 234 1.09 4.30 18.43
CA SER A 234 1.45 3.94 17.07
C SER A 234 0.22 3.96 16.16
N HIS A 235 0.44 4.22 14.88
CA HIS A 235 -0.62 4.22 13.87
C HIS A 235 -0.45 3.07 12.89
N LEU A 236 -1.56 2.52 12.40
CA LEU A 236 -1.62 1.63 11.25
C LEU A 236 -2.50 2.30 10.19
N TYR A 237 -1.99 2.45 8.98
CA TYR A 237 -2.81 2.85 7.84
C TYR A 237 -2.89 1.71 6.83
N VAL A 238 -4.11 1.26 6.53
CA VAL A 238 -4.38 0.22 5.51
C VAL A 238 -5.04 0.86 4.30
N CYS A 239 -4.30 0.96 3.20
CA CYS A 239 -4.81 1.41 1.92
C CYS A 239 -5.84 0.42 1.38
N GLN A 240 -6.96 0.92 0.83
CA GLN A 240 -7.95 0.06 0.18
C GLN A 240 -7.51 -0.44 -1.20
N GLY A 241 -6.29 -0.15 -1.63
CA GLY A 241 -5.73 -0.49 -2.92
C GLY A 241 -6.01 0.58 -3.98
N THR A 242 -4.96 1.02 -4.67
CA THR A 242 -5.00 2.04 -5.73
C THR A 242 -5.63 1.50 -7.00
N GLY A 243 -5.44 0.20 -7.29
CA GLY A 243 -6.06 -0.52 -8.38
C GLY A 243 -7.27 -1.35 -7.95
N THR A 244 -7.45 -2.47 -8.63
CA THR A 244 -8.44 -3.52 -8.36
C THR A 244 -7.82 -4.85 -8.77
N TRP A 245 -8.14 -5.93 -8.09
CA TRP A 245 -7.74 -7.29 -8.48
C TRP A 245 -8.96 -8.10 -8.93
N GLY A 246 -8.79 -9.07 -9.83
CA GLY A 246 -9.92 -9.85 -10.36
C GLY A 246 -10.97 -8.99 -11.08
N PRO A 247 -12.29 -9.14 -10.83
CA PRO A 247 -13.27 -8.28 -11.49
C PRO A 247 -13.10 -6.82 -11.03
N PRO A 248 -12.94 -5.85 -11.95
CA PRO A 248 -12.62 -4.45 -11.64
C PRO A 248 -13.85 -3.71 -11.11
N MET A 249 -14.30 -4.07 -9.92
CA MET A 249 -15.53 -3.60 -9.29
C MET A 249 -15.26 -3.21 -7.85
N ARG A 250 -15.93 -2.15 -7.37
CA ARG A 250 -15.81 -1.66 -6.00
C ARG A 250 -17.20 -1.42 -5.42
N VAL A 251 -17.68 -2.30 -4.53
CA VAL A 251 -19.00 -2.15 -3.88
C VAL A 251 -18.79 -2.07 -2.37
N GLY A 252 -19.13 -0.93 -1.77
CA GLY A 252 -18.85 -0.66 -0.36
C GLY A 252 -17.38 -0.34 -0.05
N THR A 253 -16.58 -0.10 -1.08
CA THR A 253 -15.14 0.23 -1.03
C THR A 253 -14.81 1.23 -2.16
N TYR A 254 -13.56 1.68 -2.28
CA TYR A 254 -13.12 2.52 -3.39
C TYR A 254 -11.63 2.29 -3.68
N SER A 255 -11.21 2.60 -4.90
CA SER A 255 -9.78 2.67 -5.25
C SER A 255 -9.18 3.94 -4.64
N GLU A 256 -8.00 3.81 -4.02
CA GLU A 256 -7.45 4.84 -3.13
C GLU A 256 -5.99 5.17 -3.44
N LEU A 257 -5.69 6.47 -3.51
CA LEU A 257 -4.33 7.00 -3.39
C LEU A 257 -4.28 7.82 -2.10
N VAL A 258 -3.38 7.45 -1.20
CA VAL A 258 -3.28 8.09 0.11
C VAL A 258 -2.19 9.16 0.05
N LEU A 259 -2.55 10.37 0.45
CA LEU A 259 -1.68 11.54 0.53
C LEU A 259 -1.58 11.94 2.00
N MET A 260 -0.44 11.64 2.59
CA MET A 260 -0.22 11.71 4.03
C MET A 260 0.76 12.81 4.37
N ASP A 261 0.37 13.70 5.27
CA ASP A 261 1.25 14.69 5.89
C ASP A 261 1.65 14.18 7.28
N LEU A 262 2.92 13.86 7.47
CA LEU A 262 3.50 13.59 8.78
C LEU A 262 3.93 14.93 9.37
N VAL A 263 3.35 15.34 10.48
CA VAL A 263 3.60 16.66 11.08
C VAL A 263 4.22 16.47 12.45
N ARG A 264 5.36 17.12 12.70
CA ARG A 264 6.06 17.03 13.99
C ARG A 264 5.12 17.41 15.13
N LYS A 265 5.04 16.58 16.17
CA LYS A 265 4.38 16.96 17.43
C LYS A 265 5.27 17.98 18.15
N ASP A 266 4.69 19.12 18.53
CA ASP A 266 5.33 20.09 19.43
C ASP A 266 5.50 19.53 20.84
#